data_AF-A0AAD9JSJ1-F1
#
_entry.id   AF-A0AAD9JSJ1-F1
#
_cell.length_a   1.000
_cell.length_b   1.000
_cell.length_c   1.000
_cell.angle_alpha   90.00
_cell.angle_beta   90.00
_cell.angle_gamma   90.00
#
_symmetry.space_group_name_H-M   'P 1'
#
loop_
_entity.id
_entity.type
_entity.pdbx_description
1 polymer ?
#
loop_
_entity_poly.entity_id
_entity_poly.type
_entity_poly.pdbx_seq_one_letter_code
_entity_poly.pdbx_strand_id
1 'polypeptide(L)'
;MDATDNENKGLLKRKDYTTGSRIVDMMGRLHVDLFFQDRYLLNGVDVKIRLVQSKNAFALMAGGDNPDYKISIDEAVLFARKAKLNPAVQMGHVKALEKGTAKYPLRRVHCKVFSIPRGAMSHTHENVYLGVLPKSTASSKCMSIKMSSGKRQSCWR
;
A
#
# COMPACT_ATOMS: atom_id res chain seq x y z
N MET A 1 11.57 -12.70 12.92
CA MET A 1 11.62 -11.45 13.70
C MET A 1 12.70 -10.63 13.03
N ASP A 2 12.33 -9.51 12.43
CA ASP A 2 13.28 -8.69 11.68
C ASP A 2 14.37 -8.17 12.63
N ALA A 3 15.63 -8.23 12.22
CA ALA A 3 16.74 -7.79 13.04
C ALA A 3 16.60 -6.28 13.32
N THR A 4 16.35 -5.95 14.59
CA THR A 4 16.35 -4.59 15.13
C THR A 4 17.73 -4.15 15.60
N ASP A 5 18.71 -5.05 15.50
CA ASP A 5 20.08 -4.83 15.93
C ASP A 5 20.82 -3.90 14.95
N ASN A 6 21.99 -3.40 15.37
CA ASN A 6 22.83 -2.44 14.62
C ASN A 6 23.28 -2.94 13.23
N GLU A 7 22.98 -4.18 12.85
CA GLU A 7 23.21 -4.73 11.51
C GLU A 7 22.23 -4.14 10.47
N ASN A 8 21.03 -3.73 10.89
CA ASN A 8 20.02 -3.16 10.00
C ASN A 8 20.33 -1.68 9.68
N LYS A 9 21.29 -1.48 8.76
CA LYS A 9 21.70 -0.15 8.29
C LYS A 9 20.54 0.71 7.79
N GLY A 10 19.50 0.09 7.22
CA GLY A 10 18.31 0.79 6.72
C GLY A 10 17.39 1.28 7.83
N LEU A 11 17.30 0.54 8.94
CA LEU A 11 16.60 1.00 10.14
C LEU A 11 17.37 2.13 10.82
N LEU A 12 18.69 2.01 10.95
CA LEU A 12 19.54 3.04 11.56
C LEU A 12 19.39 4.39 10.84
N LYS A 13 19.51 4.41 9.51
CA LYS A 13 19.31 5.63 8.71
C LYS A 13 17.92 6.25 8.88
N ARG A 14 16.87 5.43 8.97
CA ARG A 14 15.50 5.92 9.19
C ARG A 14 15.30 6.49 10.58
N LYS A 15 15.89 5.84 11.59
CA LYS A 15 15.90 6.32 12.96
C LYS A 15 16.51 7.72 13.04
N ASP A 16 17.63 7.96 12.36
CA ASP A 16 18.34 9.25 12.37
C ASP A 16 17.44 10.44 11.99
N TYR A 17 16.53 10.26 11.02
CA TYR A 17 15.57 11.31 10.63
C TYR A 17 14.53 11.63 11.71
N THR A 18 14.23 10.67 12.60
CA THR A 18 13.17 10.77 13.62
C THR A 18 13.70 10.90 15.05
N THR A 19 15.03 10.90 15.24
CA THR A 19 15.67 10.98 16.56
C THR A 19 15.21 12.22 17.33
N GLY A 20 14.78 12.03 18.58
CA GLY A 20 14.28 13.12 19.43
C GLY A 20 12.87 13.58 19.09
N SER A 21 12.05 12.71 18.49
CA SER A 21 10.65 13.02 18.12
C SER A 21 10.51 14.19 17.16
N ARG A 22 11.46 14.31 16.23
CA ARG A 22 11.43 15.32 15.18
C ARG A 22 10.24 15.07 14.25
N ILE A 23 9.61 16.16 13.83
CA ILE A 23 8.58 16.14 12.79
C ILE A 23 9.27 15.86 11.46
N VAL A 24 8.68 14.96 10.67
CA VAL A 24 9.20 14.57 9.36
C VAL A 24 8.09 14.75 8.34
N ASP A 25 8.39 15.53 7.30
CA ASP A 25 7.50 15.71 6.16
C ASP A 25 7.69 14.58 5.16
N MET A 26 6.58 13.96 4.76
CA MET A 26 6.57 12.91 3.75
C MET A 26 5.68 13.31 2.59
N MET A 27 6.19 13.19 1.37
CA MET A 27 5.43 13.41 0.15
C MET A 27 5.47 12.17 -0.72
N GLY A 28 4.31 11.76 -1.23
CA GLY A 28 4.21 10.60 -2.10
C GLY A 28 2.92 10.59 -2.90
N ARG A 29 2.89 9.80 -3.96
CA ARG A 29 1.66 9.54 -4.72
C ARG A 29 0.78 8.59 -3.92
N LEU A 30 -0.52 8.87 -3.87
CA LEU A 30 -1.46 7.96 -3.23
C LEU A 30 -1.61 6.68 -4.08
N HIS A 31 -1.41 5.52 -3.45
CA HIS A 31 -1.49 4.22 -4.12
C HIS A 31 -2.95 3.77 -4.27
N VAL A 32 -3.66 4.36 -5.24
CA VAL A 32 -5.05 4.01 -5.58
C VAL A 32 -5.11 3.61 -7.04
N ASP A 33 -5.75 2.49 -7.35
CA ASP A 33 -5.91 1.96 -8.71
C ASP A 33 -6.42 3.00 -9.72
N LEU A 34 -7.31 3.90 -9.28
CA LEU A 34 -7.86 4.97 -10.12
C LEU A 34 -6.83 6.05 -10.51
N PHE A 35 -5.77 6.26 -9.72
CA PHE A 35 -4.73 7.27 -9.97
C PHE A 35 -3.54 6.74 -10.77
N PHE A 36 -3.57 5.45 -11.10
CA PHE A 36 -2.59 4.79 -11.97
C PHE A 36 -3.04 4.69 -13.43
N GLN A 37 -4.18 5.27 -13.80
CA GLN A 37 -4.59 5.37 -15.20
C GLN A 37 -4.05 6.65 -15.87
N ASP A 38 -3.94 6.61 -17.20
CA ASP A 38 -3.46 7.75 -17.99
C ASP A 38 -4.53 8.82 -18.26
N ARG A 39 -5.75 8.63 -17.75
CA ARG A 39 -6.90 9.52 -17.97
C ARG A 39 -7.15 10.43 -16.78
N TYR A 40 -7.32 11.71 -17.06
CA TYR A 40 -7.75 12.69 -16.06
C TYR A 40 -9.24 12.56 -15.73
N LEU A 41 -9.59 12.88 -14.49
CA LEU A 41 -10.98 12.99 -14.07
C LEU A 41 -11.63 14.22 -14.74
N LEU A 42 -12.89 14.06 -15.15
CA LEU A 42 -13.66 15.16 -15.72
C LEU A 42 -14.00 16.21 -14.66
N ASN A 43 -14.24 17.44 -15.11
CA ASN A 43 -14.68 18.51 -14.24
C ASN A 43 -16.09 18.20 -13.70
N GLY A 44 -16.33 18.53 -12.42
CA GLY A 44 -17.63 18.33 -11.78
C GLY A 44 -17.87 16.92 -11.22
N VAL A 45 -16.87 16.04 -11.23
CA VAL A 45 -16.94 14.74 -10.56
C VAL A 45 -16.55 14.91 -9.09
N ASP A 46 -17.43 14.51 -8.17
CA ASP A 46 -17.11 14.45 -6.75
C ASP A 46 -16.25 13.21 -6.44
N VAL A 47 -15.15 13.43 -5.72
CA VAL A 47 -14.18 12.38 -5.37
C VAL A 47 -13.94 12.41 -3.87
N LYS A 48 -14.39 11.35 -3.21
CA LYS A 48 -14.16 11.12 -1.79
C LYS A 48 -12.99 10.17 -1.58
N ILE A 49 -11.92 10.67 -0.97
CA ILE A 49 -10.75 9.87 -0.57
C ILE A 49 -10.82 9.66 0.93
N ARG A 50 -10.76 8.40 1.37
CA ARG A 50 -10.68 8.03 2.79
C ARG A 50 -9.34 7.38 3.07
N LEU A 51 -8.52 8.03 3.88
CA LEU A 51 -7.27 7.49 4.39
C LEU A 51 -7.52 6.94 5.79
N VAL A 52 -7.15 5.68 6.02
CA VAL A 52 -7.28 5.03 7.33
C VAL A 52 -5.89 4.70 7.82
N GLN A 53 -5.52 5.21 8.98
CA GLN A 53 -4.23 4.93 9.59
C GLN A 53 -4.21 3.49 10.12
N SER A 54 -3.10 2.78 9.87
CA SER A 54 -2.84 1.49 10.50
C SER A 54 -2.43 1.67 11.96
N LYS A 55 -2.47 0.59 12.75
CA LYS A 55 -2.01 0.61 14.14
C LYS A 55 -0.52 0.97 14.20
N ASN A 56 -0.11 1.75 15.21
CA ASN A 56 1.29 2.18 15.38
C ASN A 56 2.28 1.01 15.41
N ALA A 57 1.93 -0.09 16.08
CA ALA A 57 2.74 -1.31 16.14
C ALA A 57 2.97 -1.98 14.77
N PHE A 58 2.10 -1.72 13.79
CA PHE A 58 2.29 -2.18 12.41
C PHE A 58 3.05 -1.16 11.55
N ALA A 59 2.82 0.13 11.79
CA ALA A 59 3.41 1.21 11.01
C ALA A 59 4.88 1.50 11.38
N LEU A 60 5.26 1.31 12.65
CA LEU A 60 6.61 1.55 13.15
C LEU A 60 7.35 0.24 13.41
N MET A 61 8.61 0.21 12.99
CA MET A 61 9.56 -0.81 13.42
C MET A 61 10.26 -0.32 14.68
N ALA A 62 9.83 -0.81 15.84
CA ALA A 62 10.44 -0.49 17.12
C ALA A 62 11.38 -1.63 17.56
N GLY A 63 12.60 -1.28 17.93
CA GLY A 63 13.59 -2.18 18.52
C GLY A 63 14.27 -1.50 19.69
N GLY A 64 14.03 -1.99 20.90
CA GLY A 64 14.57 -1.43 22.14
C GLY A 64 13.70 -1.78 23.35
N ASP A 65 14.16 -1.39 24.55
CA ASP A 65 13.54 -1.76 25.84
C ASP A 65 12.16 -1.14 26.09
N ASN A 66 11.79 -0.08 25.34
CA ASN A 66 10.48 0.56 25.42
C ASN A 66 9.86 0.70 24.01
N PRO A 67 9.01 -0.25 23.59
CA PRO A 67 8.52 -0.32 22.21
C PRO A 67 7.30 0.59 21.92
N ASP A 68 6.82 1.36 22.89
CA ASP A 68 5.56 2.12 22.80
C ASP A 68 5.71 3.46 22.07
N TYR A 69 6.18 3.42 20.82
CA TYR A 69 6.22 4.59 19.95
C TYR A 69 4.84 4.88 19.32
N LYS A 70 4.47 6.15 19.27
CA LYS A 70 3.23 6.64 18.67
C LYS A 70 3.51 7.51 17.45
N ILE A 71 2.72 7.33 16.39
CA ILE A 71 2.67 8.26 15.27
C ILE A 71 1.55 9.27 15.53
N SER A 72 1.88 10.56 15.52
CA SER A 72 0.92 11.67 15.46
C SER A 72 1.02 12.33 14.10
N ILE A 73 -0.12 12.56 13.46
CA ILE A 73 -0.21 13.34 12.23
C ILE A 73 -0.51 14.77 12.64
N ASP A 74 0.42 15.68 12.34
CA ASP A 74 0.26 17.10 12.62
C ASP A 74 -0.56 17.75 11.50
N GLU A 75 -0.04 17.67 10.26
CA GLU A 75 -0.72 18.18 9.07
C GLU A 75 -0.80 17.12 7.95
N ALA A 76 -1.89 17.16 7.19
CA ALA A 76 -2.08 16.30 6.02
C ALA A 76 -2.64 17.12 4.85
N VAL A 77 -1.87 17.25 3.77
CA VAL A 77 -2.23 18.04 2.59
C VAL A 77 -2.28 17.14 1.35
N LEU A 78 -3.35 17.28 0.55
CA LEU A 78 -3.48 16.60 -0.73
C LEU A 78 -3.26 17.58 -1.89
N PHE A 79 -2.23 17.34 -2.68
CA PHE A 79 -1.98 18.10 -3.90
C PHE A 79 -2.64 17.41 -5.11
N ALA A 80 -3.55 18.12 -5.77
CA ALA A 80 -4.21 17.65 -6.98
C ALA A 80 -3.82 18.51 -8.19
N ARG A 81 -3.45 17.89 -9.31
CA ARG A 81 -3.13 18.59 -10.55
C ARG A 81 -4.40 18.85 -11.35
N LYS A 82 -4.66 20.12 -11.66
CA LYS A 82 -5.74 20.54 -12.58
C LYS A 82 -5.16 20.93 -13.94
N ALA A 83 -5.64 20.29 -15.00
CA ALA A 83 -5.27 20.64 -16.36
C ALA A 83 -6.31 21.60 -16.98
N LYS A 84 -5.85 22.66 -17.64
CA LYS A 84 -6.71 23.54 -18.45
C LYS A 84 -6.67 23.04 -19.89
N LEU A 85 -7.83 22.81 -20.48
CA LEU A 85 -7.99 22.37 -21.87
C LEU A 85 -8.37 23.55 -22.76
N ASN A 86 -8.06 23.45 -24.06
CA ASN A 86 -8.56 24.41 -25.04
C ASN A 86 -10.12 24.38 -25.04
N PRO A 87 -10.80 25.54 -25.03
CA PRO A 87 -12.26 25.61 -25.00
C PRO A 87 -12.94 24.81 -26.14
N ALA A 88 -12.35 24.75 -27.33
CA ALA A 88 -12.91 23.95 -28.43
C ALA A 88 -12.97 22.45 -28.09
N VAL A 89 -11.92 21.93 -27.45
CA VAL A 89 -11.85 20.52 -27.00
C VAL A 89 -12.81 20.30 -25.83
N GLN A 90 -12.93 21.27 -24.92
CA GLN A 90 -13.87 21.19 -23.81
C GLN A 90 -15.32 21.10 -24.30
N MET A 91 -15.73 21.92 -25.27
CA MET A 91 -17.07 21.82 -25.88
C MET A 91 -17.29 20.47 -26.56
N GLY A 92 -16.25 19.94 -27.24
CA GLY A 92 -16.29 18.60 -27.82
C GLY A 92 -16.55 17.52 -26.77
N HIS A 93 -15.89 17.59 -25.62
CA HIS A 93 -16.15 16.67 -24.51
C HIS A 93 -17.56 16.80 -23.94
N VAL A 94 -18.09 18.01 -23.77
CA VAL A 94 -19.48 18.22 -23.29
C VAL A 94 -20.48 17.56 -24.24
N LYS A 95 -20.36 17.78 -25.55
CA LYS A 95 -21.23 17.14 -26.57
C LYS A 95 -21.07 15.61 -26.62
N ALA A 96 -19.87 15.10 -26.37
CA ALA A 96 -19.65 13.66 -26.30
C ALA A 96 -20.30 13.05 -25.04
N LEU A 97 -20.30 13.78 -23.92
CA LEU A 97 -20.91 13.35 -22.66
C LEU A 97 -22.44 13.33 -22.71
N GLU A 98 -23.06 14.18 -23.53
CA GLU A 98 -24.50 14.11 -23.82
C GLU A 98 -24.89 12.78 -24.50
N LYS A 99 -23.99 12.22 -25.32
CA LYS A 99 -24.22 10.98 -26.07
C LYS A 99 -23.84 9.73 -25.29
N GLY A 100 -22.91 9.81 -24.35
CA GLY A 100 -22.43 8.65 -23.62
C GLY A 100 -21.55 8.96 -22.42
N THR A 101 -21.49 8.02 -21.49
CA THR A 101 -20.72 8.17 -20.25
C THR A 101 -19.22 8.04 -20.47
N ALA A 102 -18.43 8.80 -19.73
CA ALA A 102 -16.97 8.63 -19.70
C ALA A 102 -16.59 7.27 -19.09
N LYS A 103 -15.73 6.53 -19.80
CA LYS A 103 -15.21 5.24 -19.34
C LYS A 103 -13.77 5.39 -18.86
N TYR A 104 -13.54 4.97 -17.62
CA TYR A 104 -12.22 4.94 -16.98
C TYR A 104 -11.74 3.49 -16.85
N PRO A 105 -10.68 3.08 -17.56
CA PRO A 105 -10.12 1.74 -17.41
C PRO A 105 -9.57 1.56 -15.99
N LEU A 106 -10.24 0.73 -15.20
CA LEU A 106 -9.83 0.44 -13.83
C LEU A 106 -9.26 -0.97 -13.74
N ARG A 107 -7.98 -1.09 -13.37
CA ARG A 107 -7.37 -2.37 -13.02
C ARG A 107 -7.35 -2.49 -11.50
N ARG A 108 -8.30 -3.23 -10.95
CA ARG A 108 -8.40 -3.44 -9.50
C ARG A 108 -7.36 -4.44 -9.01
N VAL A 109 -6.58 -4.07 -8.00
CA VAL A 109 -5.69 -5.00 -7.29
C VAL A 109 -6.39 -5.43 -6.00
N HIS A 110 -6.72 -6.72 -5.89
CA HIS A 110 -7.35 -7.29 -4.71
C HIS A 110 -6.36 -8.21 -3.99
N CYS A 111 -6.03 -7.87 -2.75
CA CYS A 111 -5.23 -8.71 -1.87
C CYS A 111 -6.15 -9.63 -1.05
N LYS A 112 -6.05 -10.94 -1.28
CA LYS A 112 -6.66 -11.95 -0.41
C LYS A 112 -5.56 -12.56 0.46
N VAL A 113 -5.75 -12.49 1.78
CA VAL A 113 -4.81 -13.06 2.75
C VAL A 113 -5.35 -14.40 3.19
N PHE A 114 -4.51 -15.43 3.07
CA PHE A 114 -4.81 -16.76 3.56
C PHE A 114 -3.78 -17.13 4.64
N SER A 115 -4.27 -17.54 5.81
CA SER A 115 -3.41 -17.99 6.90
C SER A 115 -3.10 -19.48 6.71
N ILE A 116 -1.82 -19.79 6.47
CA ILE A 116 -1.35 -21.18 6.44
C ILE A 116 -0.87 -21.56 7.84
N PRO A 117 -1.45 -22.60 8.48
CA PRO A 117 -1.01 -23.07 9.78
C PRO A 117 0.40 -23.65 9.74
N ARG A 118 1.10 -23.54 10.85
CA ARG A 118 2.47 -24.02 11.01
C ARG A 118 2.51 -25.55 10.92
N GLY A 119 3.42 -26.08 10.11
CA GLY A 119 3.61 -27.54 9.93
C GLY A 119 2.74 -28.16 8.84
N ALA A 120 1.85 -27.39 8.19
CA ALA A 120 1.13 -27.87 7.02
C ALA A 120 2.07 -28.04 5.82
N MET A 121 2.21 -29.27 5.32
CA MET A 121 2.94 -29.58 4.08
C MET A 121 2.14 -29.19 2.83
N SER A 122 0.81 -29.32 2.89
CA SER A 122 -0.11 -28.97 1.80
C SER A 122 -1.26 -28.13 2.35
N HIS A 123 -1.58 -27.04 1.68
CA HIS A 123 -2.74 -26.22 2.00
C HIS A 123 -3.43 -25.81 0.71
N THR A 124 -4.63 -26.35 0.48
CA THR A 124 -5.41 -26.08 -0.72
C THR A 124 -6.50 -25.08 -0.36
N HIS A 125 -6.53 -23.94 -1.06
CA HIS A 125 -7.65 -23.02 -0.99
C HIS A 125 -8.44 -23.11 -2.28
N GLU A 126 -9.64 -23.68 -2.20
CA GLU A 126 -10.59 -23.68 -3.30
C GLU A 126 -11.21 -22.29 -3.44
N ASN A 127 -11.49 -21.85 -4.68
CA ASN A 127 -12.12 -20.55 -4.97
C ASN A 127 -11.31 -19.31 -4.54
N VAL A 128 -10.00 -19.32 -4.82
CA VAL A 128 -9.12 -18.14 -4.64
C VAL A 128 -9.69 -16.90 -5.33
N TYR A 129 -10.45 -17.07 -6.42
CA TYR A 129 -11.16 -15.99 -7.10
C TYR A 129 -12.65 -16.34 -7.15
N LEU A 130 -13.48 -15.39 -6.72
CA LEU A 130 -14.94 -15.45 -6.84
C LEU A 130 -15.34 -14.32 -7.78
N GLY A 131 -15.82 -14.65 -8.98
CA GLY A 131 -16.20 -13.68 -10.02
C GLY A 131 -15.11 -13.45 -11.08
N VAL A 132 -14.86 -12.19 -11.42
CA VAL A 132 -14.00 -11.80 -12.55
C VAL A 132 -12.57 -12.30 -12.34
N LEU A 133 -12.09 -13.11 -13.30
CA LEU A 133 -10.73 -13.62 -13.30
C LEU A 133 -9.72 -12.47 -13.47
N PRO A 134 -8.66 -12.42 -12.64
CA PRO A 134 -7.63 -11.39 -12.77
C PRO A 134 -6.81 -11.60 -14.05
N LYS A 135 -6.30 -10.51 -14.62
CA LYS A 135 -5.42 -10.56 -15.80
C LYS A 135 -4.05 -11.16 -15.50
N SER A 136 -3.57 -11.00 -14.28
CA SER A 136 -2.33 -11.59 -13.80
C SER A 136 -2.45 -11.88 -12.30
N THR A 137 -1.80 -12.95 -11.86
CA THR A 137 -1.77 -13.39 -10.47
C THR A 137 -0.33 -13.41 -9.98
N ALA A 138 -0.07 -12.74 -8.85
CA ALA A 138 1.20 -12.84 -8.16
C ALA A 138 0.93 -13.45 -6.78
N SER A 139 1.59 -14.56 -6.47
CA SER A 139 1.56 -15.18 -5.15
C SER A 139 2.90 -14.93 -4.47
N SER A 140 2.89 -14.18 -3.36
CA SER A 140 4.05 -14.07 -2.48
C SER A 140 3.78 -14.86 -1.20
N LYS A 141 4.72 -15.73 -0.83
CA LYS A 141 4.68 -16.46 0.43
C LYS A 141 5.61 -15.76 1.41
N CYS A 142 5.04 -14.99 2.33
CA CYS A 142 5.82 -14.44 3.44
C CYS A 142 5.74 -15.43 4.61
N MET A 143 6.83 -16.18 4.85
CA MET A 143 6.89 -17.16 5.93
C MET A 143 7.50 -16.51 7.19
N SER A 144 6.65 -16.12 8.15
CA SER A 144 7.14 -15.64 9.44
C SER A 144 7.46 -16.83 10.35
N ILE A 145 8.73 -17.26 10.35
CA ILE A 145 9.22 -18.33 11.22
C ILE A 145 9.46 -17.75 12.63
N LYS A 146 8.64 -18.15 13.60
CA LYS A 146 8.87 -17.86 15.03
C LYS A 146 9.90 -18.86 15.57
N MET A 147 11.20 -18.55 15.51
CA MET A 147 12.23 -19.42 16.09
C MET A 147 12.00 -19.53 17.61
N SER A 148 11.58 -20.71 18.06
CA SER A 148 11.76 -21.16 19.45
C SER A 148 13.21 -21.60 19.57
N SER A 149 13.92 -21.13 20.59
CA SER A 149 15.27 -21.54 20.94
C SER A 149 15.37 -23.07 20.99
N GLY A 150 16.02 -23.65 19.98
CA GLY A 150 16.18 -25.10 19.85
C GLY A 150 17.09 -25.42 18.66
N LYS A 151 18.37 -25.66 18.99
CA LYS A 151 19.50 -26.14 18.17
C LYS A 151 19.31 -26.17 16.64
N ARG A 152 20.08 -25.33 15.95
CA ARG A 152 20.38 -25.44 14.51
C ARG A 152 20.99 -26.82 14.23
N GLN A 153 20.34 -27.61 13.38
CA GLN A 153 21.05 -28.54 12.50
C GLN A 153 21.04 -27.96 11.09
N SER A 154 22.25 -27.82 10.56
CA SER A 154 22.58 -27.37 9.22
C SER A 154 22.40 -28.49 8.20
N CYS A 155 21.59 -28.24 7.17
CA CYS A 155 21.63 -28.90 5.86
C CYS A 155 20.64 -28.08 5.01
N TRP A 156 21.03 -27.40 3.93
CA TRP A 156 21.50 -27.98 2.69
C TRP A 156 22.26 -26.95 1.82
N ARG A 157 23.02 -27.52 0.89
CA ARG A 157 23.65 -26.92 -0.28
C ARG A 157 22.64 -26.33 -1.26
#